data_AF-A0A965VDN4-F1
#
_entry.id   AF-A0A965VDN4-F1
#
_cell.length_a   1.000
_cell.length_b   1.000
_cell.length_c   1.000
_cell.angle_alpha   90.00
_cell.angle_beta   90.00
_cell.angle_gamma   90.00
#
_symmetry.space_group_name_H-M   'P 1'
#
loop_
_entity.id
_entity.type
_entity.pdbx_description
1 polymer ?
#
loop_
_entity_poly.entity_id
_entity_poly.type
_entity_poly.pdbx_seq_one_letter_code
_entity_poly.pdbx_strand_id
1 'polypeptide(L)'
;MQLFQFLHDKKFHEFLLHIDYNLANNVLETGCQYCEGNLHVGDYPRKPHGLTSQFRDIYAERLSFCCAKCKKRNTPPSVRFFGRYWYVAPVLLLISALTRPINDKLIDKIYHFFGIHVFKSTIKRWRQWWGSVFASSTFWRQSKGIMPSTIADITLPIPRLLMQIYGGETEDSLLETLKFITPISYGFHRLI
;
A
#
# COMPACT_ATOMS: atom_id res chain seq x y z
N MET A 1 21.30 -2.43 -9.81
CA MET A 1 20.35 -2.15 -8.71
C MET A 1 19.73 -0.76 -8.89
N GLN A 2 19.29 -0.44 -10.12
CA GLN A 2 18.64 0.82 -10.53
C GLN A 2 17.10 0.74 -10.46
N LEU A 3 16.54 -0.41 -10.06
CA LEU A 3 15.16 -0.81 -10.41
C LEU A 3 14.03 -0.14 -9.62
N PHE A 4 14.30 0.86 -8.77
CA PHE A 4 13.26 1.60 -8.05
C PHE A 4 13.53 3.11 -7.98
N GLN A 5 14.23 3.66 -8.97
CA GLN A 5 14.52 5.09 -9.05
C GLN A 5 13.26 5.97 -9.11
N PHE A 6 12.16 5.46 -9.65
CA PHE A 6 10.87 6.15 -9.70
C PHE A 6 10.29 6.48 -8.31
N LEU A 7 10.71 5.81 -7.23
CA LEU A 7 10.37 6.20 -5.86
C LEU A 7 11.04 7.50 -5.40
N HIS A 8 11.99 8.02 -6.19
CA HIS A 8 12.55 9.36 -6.01
C HIS A 8 11.99 10.36 -7.02
N ASP A 9 11.11 9.94 -7.92
CA ASP A 9 10.41 10.83 -8.84
C ASP A 9 9.14 11.37 -8.18
N LYS A 10 9.05 12.70 -8.08
CA LYS A 10 7.87 13.38 -7.58
C LYS A 10 6.62 13.07 -8.42
N LYS A 11 6.77 12.89 -9.75
CA LYS A 11 5.66 12.59 -10.65
C LYS A 11 4.99 11.26 -10.31
N PHE A 12 5.76 10.25 -9.93
CA PHE A 12 5.21 8.97 -9.47
C PHE A 12 4.31 9.16 -8.25
N HIS A 13 4.78 9.92 -7.25
CA HIS A 13 3.99 10.19 -6.04
C HIS A 13 2.76 11.06 -6.30
N GLU A 14 2.86 12.07 -7.16
CA GLU A 14 1.73 12.88 -7.62
C GLU A 14 0.70 12.03 -8.39
N PHE A 15 1.17 11.07 -9.18
CA PHE A 15 0.30 10.12 -9.88
C PHE A 15 -0.44 9.19 -8.91
N LEU A 16 0.22 8.68 -7.86
CA LEU A 16 -0.46 7.92 -6.81
C LEU A 16 -1.52 8.76 -6.07
N LEU A 17 -1.27 10.04 -5.86
CA LEU A 17 -2.25 10.97 -5.31
C LEU A 17 -3.46 11.14 -6.24
N HIS A 18 -3.23 11.25 -7.56
CA HIS A 18 -4.30 11.31 -8.53
C HIS A 18 -5.18 10.05 -8.53
N ILE A 19 -4.59 8.86 -8.43
CA ILE A 19 -5.33 7.60 -8.27
C ILE A 19 -6.19 7.64 -7.00
N ASP A 20 -5.62 8.09 -5.87
CA ASP A 20 -6.37 8.22 -4.62
C ASP A 20 -7.56 9.18 -4.74
N TYR A 21 -7.43 10.28 -5.48
CA TYR A 21 -8.56 11.18 -5.76
C TYR A 21 -9.66 10.48 -6.56
N ASN A 22 -9.32 9.70 -7.58
CA ASN A 22 -10.31 8.94 -8.34
C ASN A 22 -11.04 7.91 -7.45
N LEU A 23 -10.30 7.21 -6.58
CA LEU A 23 -10.89 6.30 -5.59
C LEU A 23 -11.79 7.03 -4.59
N ALA A 24 -11.41 8.23 -4.17
CA ALA A 24 -12.19 9.05 -3.27
C ALA A 24 -13.48 9.55 -3.93
N ASN A 25 -13.42 9.98 -5.19
CA ASN A 25 -14.59 10.41 -5.96
C ASN A 25 -15.60 9.28 -6.13
N ASN A 26 -15.16 8.06 -6.43
CA ASN A 26 -16.06 6.90 -6.49
C ASN A 26 -16.81 6.67 -5.17
N VAL A 27 -16.14 6.84 -4.02
CA VAL A 27 -16.77 6.72 -2.70
C VAL A 27 -17.75 7.87 -2.45
N LEU A 28 -17.39 9.09 -2.86
CA LEU A 28 -18.25 10.26 -2.75
C LEU A 28 -19.55 10.07 -3.55
N GLU A 29 -19.46 9.58 -4.78
CA GLU A 29 -20.60 9.29 -5.67
C GLU A 29 -21.49 8.16 -5.15
N THR A 30 -20.90 7.12 -4.53
CA THR A 30 -21.64 5.99 -3.96
C THR A 30 -22.40 6.37 -2.67
N GLY A 31 -21.94 7.40 -1.96
CA GLY A 31 -22.49 7.81 -0.68
C GLY A 31 -22.09 6.90 0.48
N CYS A 32 -22.71 7.11 1.66
CA CYS A 32 -22.33 6.39 2.87
C CYS A 32 -22.65 4.88 2.79
N GLN A 33 -21.64 4.02 2.95
CA GLN A 33 -21.78 2.56 2.90
C GLN A 33 -22.73 1.96 3.95
N TYR A 34 -23.14 2.74 4.95
CA TYR A 34 -24.01 2.30 6.06
C TYR A 34 -25.46 2.79 5.96
N CYS A 35 -25.72 3.89 5.23
CA CYS A 35 -27.04 4.54 5.25
C CYS A 35 -27.35 5.37 4.00
N GLU A 36 -26.49 5.30 2.98
CA GLU A 36 -26.63 5.97 1.67
C GLU A 36 -26.70 7.51 1.75
N GLY A 37 -26.49 8.09 2.93
CA GLY A 37 -26.48 9.53 3.12
C GLY A 37 -25.27 10.21 2.49
N ASN A 38 -25.45 11.47 2.12
CA ASN A 38 -24.40 12.34 1.57
C ASN A 38 -23.16 12.37 2.46
N LEU A 39 -22.01 12.48 1.81
CA LEU A 39 -20.70 12.51 2.42
C LEU A 39 -20.14 13.93 2.39
N HIS A 40 -19.59 14.37 3.52
CA HIS A 40 -18.80 15.60 3.63
C HIS A 40 -17.32 15.25 3.69
N VAL A 41 -16.47 16.09 3.10
CA VAL A 41 -15.02 15.99 3.23
C VAL A 41 -14.65 15.99 4.70
N GLY A 42 -13.86 15.00 5.08
CA GLY A 42 -13.42 14.74 6.45
C GLY A 42 -11.98 14.23 6.49
N ASP A 43 -11.17 14.72 5.54
CA ASP A 43 -9.74 14.44 5.41
C ASP A 43 -9.04 14.68 6.74
N TYR A 44 -7.98 13.91 6.99
CA TYR A 44 -7.26 14.01 8.26
C TYR A 44 -5.75 13.95 8.06
N PRO A 45 -4.98 14.70 8.87
CA PRO A 45 -3.55 14.80 8.70
C PRO A 45 -2.85 13.46 8.94
N ARG A 46 -1.78 13.22 8.18
CA ARG A 46 -0.87 12.09 8.31
C ARG A 46 0.57 12.59 8.24
N LYS A 47 1.46 11.85 8.90
CA LYS A 47 2.92 12.04 8.82
C LYS A 47 3.58 10.68 8.67
N PRO A 48 3.41 9.99 7.53
CA PRO A 48 3.99 8.67 7.36
C PRO A 48 5.52 8.73 7.24
N HIS A 49 6.17 7.70 7.76
CA HIS A 49 7.56 7.32 7.49
C HIS A 49 7.72 6.70 6.09
N GLY A 50 8.97 6.48 5.71
CA GLY A 50 9.30 5.89 4.41
C GLY A 50 9.26 6.90 3.27
N LEU A 51 9.39 8.19 3.57
CA LEU A 51 9.53 9.25 2.58
C LEU A 51 10.66 10.17 2.98
N THR A 52 11.36 10.71 1.98
CA THR A 52 12.22 11.87 2.15
C THR A 52 11.37 13.14 2.27
N SER A 53 11.98 14.23 2.76
CA SER A 53 11.28 15.49 3.04
C SER A 53 10.52 16.07 1.85
N GLN A 54 11.00 15.83 0.64
CA GLN A 54 10.45 16.36 -0.62
C GLN A 54 9.06 15.83 -0.98
N PHE A 55 8.62 14.72 -0.40
CA PHE A 55 7.32 14.12 -0.69
C PHE A 55 6.28 14.35 0.42
N ARG A 56 6.64 15.04 1.51
CA ARG A 56 5.77 15.14 2.69
C ARG A 56 4.41 15.76 2.38
N ASP A 57 4.36 16.75 1.50
CA ASP A 57 3.10 17.43 1.16
C ASP A 57 2.13 16.51 0.42
N ILE A 58 2.63 15.62 -0.44
CA ILE A 58 1.84 14.63 -1.18
C ILE A 58 1.17 13.62 -0.23
N TYR A 59 1.70 13.45 0.97
CA TYR A 59 1.23 12.48 1.97
C TYR A 59 0.76 13.14 3.27
N ALA A 60 0.61 14.47 3.29
CA ALA A 60 0.25 15.25 4.47
C ALA A 60 -1.16 14.93 4.98
N GLU A 61 -2.04 14.44 4.10
CA GLU A 61 -3.43 14.14 4.42
C GLU A 61 -3.87 12.78 3.85
N ARG A 62 -4.72 12.09 4.61
CA ARG A 62 -5.48 10.94 4.13
C ARG A 62 -6.88 11.42 3.77
N LEU A 63 -7.22 11.26 2.49
CA LEU A 63 -8.57 11.48 1.97
C LEU A 63 -9.57 10.64 2.75
N SER A 64 -10.66 11.24 3.20
CA SER A 64 -11.68 10.62 4.03
C SER A 64 -12.96 11.43 4.04
N PHE A 65 -14.08 10.77 4.34
CA PHE A 65 -15.38 11.43 4.43
C PHE A 65 -16.10 11.11 5.73
N CYS A 66 -17.00 11.99 6.13
CA CYS A 66 -17.96 11.78 7.21
C CYS A 66 -19.39 11.86 6.67
N CYS A 67 -20.24 10.90 7.04
CA CYS A 67 -21.64 10.91 6.62
C CYS A 67 -22.43 12.04 7.32
N ALA A 68 -23.20 12.80 6.55
CA ALA A 68 -24.08 13.85 7.07
C ALA A 68 -25.12 13.32 8.08
N LYS A 69 -25.63 12.10 7.84
CA LYS A 69 -26.69 11.47 8.63
C LYS A 69 -26.14 10.70 9.82
N CYS A 70 -25.46 9.57 9.58
CA CYS A 70 -25.03 8.67 10.65
C CYS A 70 -23.69 9.01 11.31
N LYS A 71 -22.99 10.06 10.82
CA LYS A 71 -21.67 10.52 11.30
C LYS A 71 -20.54 9.48 11.24
N LYS A 72 -20.77 8.32 10.63
CA LYS A 72 -19.73 7.30 10.40
C LYS A 72 -18.76 7.76 9.32
N ARG A 73 -17.48 7.39 9.47
CA ARG A 73 -16.44 7.65 8.49
C ARG A 73 -16.52 6.70 7.30
N ASN A 74 -16.36 7.25 6.11
CA ASN A 74 -16.20 6.53 4.86
C ASN A 74 -14.84 6.90 4.30
N THR A 75 -13.79 6.20 4.78
CA THR A 75 -12.43 6.44 4.27
C THR A 75 -12.24 5.63 3.00
N PRO A 76 -11.95 6.25 1.85
CA PRO A 76 -11.72 5.52 0.61
C PRO A 76 -10.46 4.64 0.70
N PRO A 77 -10.38 3.61 -0.16
CA PRO A 77 -9.12 2.93 -0.45
C PRO A 77 -8.03 3.89 -0.91
N SER A 78 -6.78 3.41 -0.87
CA SER A 78 -5.62 4.19 -1.27
C SER A 78 -4.45 3.32 -1.71
N VAL A 79 -3.76 3.80 -2.75
CA VAL A 79 -2.45 3.27 -3.19
C VAL A 79 -1.29 3.96 -2.46
N ARG A 80 -1.54 5.09 -1.78
CA ARG A 80 -0.53 5.85 -1.01
C ARG A 80 -0.33 5.32 0.40
N PHE A 81 -1.40 4.95 1.10
CA PHE A 81 -1.29 4.46 2.49
C PHE A 81 -1.97 3.12 2.69
N PHE A 82 -1.31 2.29 3.49
CA PHE A 82 -1.79 0.97 3.87
C PHE A 82 -2.43 1.05 5.26
N GLY A 83 -3.72 1.39 5.33
CA GLY A 83 -4.48 1.48 6.58
C GLY A 83 -3.84 2.39 7.65
N ARG A 84 -3.63 1.82 8.84
CA ARG A 84 -3.02 2.53 9.98
C ARG A 84 -1.50 2.41 10.04
N TYR A 85 -0.86 1.79 9.05
CA TYR A 85 0.59 1.70 9.03
C TYR A 85 1.22 3.09 8.94
N TRP A 86 2.30 3.25 9.69
CA TRP A 86 3.05 4.50 9.71
C TRP A 86 3.93 4.67 8.47
N TYR A 87 4.02 3.68 7.57
CA TYR A 87 4.83 3.77 6.36
C TYR A 87 3.93 3.89 5.15
N VAL A 88 4.41 4.61 4.12
CA VAL A 88 3.71 4.66 2.84
C VAL A 88 3.66 3.29 2.18
N ALA A 89 2.56 3.01 1.47
CA ALA A 89 2.31 1.71 0.87
C ALA A 89 3.39 1.29 -0.15
N PRO A 90 3.90 2.15 -1.05
CA PRO A 90 4.94 1.77 -2.01
C PRO A 90 6.21 1.23 -1.33
N VAL A 91 6.68 1.89 -0.27
CA VAL A 91 7.88 1.49 0.48
C VAL A 91 7.64 0.23 1.30
N LEU A 92 6.50 0.15 1.99
CA LEU A 92 6.14 -1.06 2.75
C LEU A 92 6.12 -2.28 1.84
N LEU A 93 5.46 -2.17 0.68
CA LEU A 93 5.33 -3.23 -0.29
C LEU A 93 6.70 -3.65 -0.85
N LEU A 94 7.49 -2.68 -1.31
CA LEU A 94 8.79 -2.94 -1.90
C LEU A 94 9.76 -3.60 -0.92
N ILE A 95 9.88 -3.08 0.31
CA ILE A 95 10.75 -3.67 1.34
C ILE A 95 10.28 -5.08 1.71
N SER A 96 8.97 -5.31 1.73
CA SER A 96 8.40 -6.64 1.98
C SER A 96 8.65 -7.63 0.84
N ALA A 97 8.82 -7.15 -0.39
CA ALA A 97 9.14 -7.95 -1.57
C ALA A 97 10.63 -8.31 -1.68
N LEU A 98 11.51 -7.70 -0.89
CA LEU A 98 12.93 -8.08 -0.87
C LEU A 98 13.07 -9.51 -0.35
N THR A 99 13.78 -10.36 -1.10
CA THR A 99 14.05 -11.76 -0.73
C THR A 99 15.28 -11.93 0.18
N ARG A 100 16.07 -10.86 0.35
CA ARG A 100 17.32 -10.87 1.13
C ARG A 100 17.05 -11.12 2.63
N PRO A 101 17.96 -11.81 3.36
CA PRO A 101 17.87 -11.93 4.80
C PRO A 101 17.85 -10.57 5.50
N ILE A 102 17.12 -10.47 6.62
CA ILE A 102 17.02 -9.22 7.40
C ILE A 102 18.27 -9.10 8.29
N ASN A 103 19.26 -8.36 7.81
CA ASN A 103 20.53 -8.09 8.50
C ASN A 103 20.95 -6.62 8.32
N ASP A 104 22.03 -6.19 8.99
CA ASP A 104 22.47 -4.77 8.92
C ASP A 104 22.79 -4.35 7.49
N LYS A 105 23.41 -5.23 6.69
CA LYS A 105 23.70 -4.97 5.27
C LYS A 105 22.43 -4.64 4.46
N LEU A 106 21.29 -5.27 4.78
CA LEU A 106 20.01 -4.94 4.14
C LEU A 106 19.53 -3.55 4.58
N ILE A 107 19.63 -3.24 5.88
CA ILE A 107 19.22 -1.94 6.42
C ILE A 107 20.06 -0.81 5.81
N ASP A 108 21.38 -1.00 5.73
CA ASP A 108 22.29 -0.02 5.12
C ASP A 108 21.96 0.21 3.64
N LYS A 109 21.61 -0.85 2.91
CA LYS A 109 21.13 -0.73 1.52
C LYS A 109 19.81 0.03 1.45
N ILE A 110 18.84 -0.25 2.31
CA ILE A 110 17.57 0.48 2.32
C ILE A 110 17.84 1.98 2.58
N TYR A 111 18.70 2.30 3.55
CA TYR A 111 19.06 3.68 3.83
C TYR A 111 19.77 4.34 2.65
N HIS A 112 20.79 3.69 2.08
CA HIS A 112 21.55 4.25 0.97
C HIS A 112 20.69 4.49 -0.28
N PHE A 113 19.76 3.59 -0.59
CA PHE A 113 18.96 3.69 -1.81
C PHE A 113 17.71 4.53 -1.65
N PHE A 114 17.07 4.54 -0.49
CA PHE A 114 15.79 5.23 -0.30
C PHE A 114 15.90 6.47 0.60
N GLY A 115 17.03 6.69 1.26
CA GLY A 115 17.20 7.80 2.21
C GLY A 115 16.34 7.66 3.46
N ILE A 116 15.90 6.44 3.80
CA ILE A 116 15.00 6.18 4.92
C ILE A 116 15.57 5.13 5.86
N HIS A 117 15.30 5.28 7.15
CA HIS A 117 15.60 4.26 8.14
C HIS A 117 14.37 3.38 8.37
N VAL A 118 14.58 2.06 8.33
CA VAL A 118 13.56 1.07 8.68
C VAL A 118 14.18 0.05 9.62
N PHE A 119 13.62 -0.10 10.81
CA PHE A 119 14.13 -1.05 11.80
C PHE A 119 13.96 -2.51 11.34
N LYS A 120 14.92 -3.38 11.67
CA LYS A 120 14.85 -4.84 11.40
C LYS A 120 13.54 -5.45 11.91
N SER A 121 13.09 -5.04 13.11
CA SER A 121 11.83 -5.51 13.71
C SER A 121 10.60 -5.08 12.91
N THR A 122 10.61 -3.91 12.27
CA THR A 122 9.54 -3.46 11.37
C THR A 122 9.47 -4.32 10.12
N ILE A 123 10.62 -4.59 9.48
CA ILE A 123 10.67 -5.46 8.29
C ILE A 123 10.20 -6.89 8.64
N LYS A 124 10.65 -7.43 9.79
CA LYS A 124 10.20 -8.74 10.29
C LYS A 124 8.68 -8.81 10.44
N ARG A 125 8.08 -7.81 11.10
CA ARG A 125 6.62 -7.72 11.28
C ARG A 125 5.88 -7.67 9.96
N TRP A 126 6.38 -6.92 8.97
CA TRP A 126 5.74 -6.88 7.65
C TRP A 126 5.81 -8.21 6.94
N ARG A 127 6.99 -8.84 6.87
CA ARG A 127 7.13 -10.17 6.24
C ARG A 127 6.26 -11.22 6.93
N GLN A 128 6.21 -11.20 8.26
CA GLN A 128 5.33 -12.09 9.02
C GLN A 128 3.85 -11.82 8.70
N TRP A 129 3.43 -10.56 8.67
CA TRP A 129 2.06 -10.19 8.33
C TRP A 129 1.66 -10.67 6.93
N TRP A 130 2.54 -10.49 5.94
CA TRP A 130 2.33 -11.01 4.58
C TRP A 130 2.23 -12.54 4.57
N GLY A 131 3.17 -13.22 5.22
CA GLY A 131 3.22 -14.69 5.25
C GLY A 131 2.16 -15.36 6.13
N SER A 132 1.45 -14.62 6.98
CA SER A 132 0.44 -15.19 7.90
C SER A 132 -0.94 -14.55 7.70
N VAL A 133 -1.11 -13.30 8.13
CA VAL A 133 -2.41 -12.60 8.10
C VAL A 133 -2.92 -12.42 6.68
N PHE A 134 -2.08 -11.91 5.77
CA PHE A 134 -2.49 -11.75 4.37
C PHE A 134 -2.67 -13.12 3.70
N ALA A 135 -1.70 -14.03 3.87
CA ALA A 135 -1.75 -15.37 3.28
C ALA A 135 -2.98 -16.20 3.69
N SER A 136 -3.52 -15.99 4.89
CA SER A 136 -4.72 -16.69 5.38
C SER A 136 -6.03 -15.99 5.02
N SER A 137 -5.97 -14.74 4.56
CA SER A 137 -7.14 -13.90 4.31
C SER A 137 -8.06 -14.44 3.22
N THR A 138 -9.35 -14.15 3.36
CA THR A 138 -10.37 -14.42 2.32
C THR A 138 -10.07 -13.67 1.04
N PHE A 139 -9.61 -12.42 1.14
CA PHE A 139 -9.11 -11.62 0.01
C PHE A 139 -8.05 -12.38 -0.79
N TRP A 140 -6.97 -12.83 -0.15
CA TRP A 140 -5.91 -13.56 -0.85
C TRP A 140 -6.38 -14.89 -1.43
N ARG A 141 -7.21 -15.63 -0.70
CA ARG A 141 -7.73 -16.93 -1.15
C ARG A 141 -8.56 -16.81 -2.42
N GLN A 142 -9.39 -15.78 -2.51
CA GLN A 142 -10.20 -15.50 -3.70
C GLN A 142 -9.32 -15.03 -4.86
N SER A 143 -8.40 -14.10 -4.61
CA SER A 143 -7.52 -13.56 -5.65
C SER A 143 -6.49 -14.58 -6.18
N LYS A 144 -5.99 -15.48 -5.34
CA LYS A 144 -5.00 -16.49 -5.76
C LYS A 144 -5.57 -17.44 -6.81
N GLY A 145 -6.88 -17.74 -6.78
CA GLY A 145 -7.52 -18.65 -7.72
C GLY A 145 -7.56 -18.17 -9.16
N ILE A 146 -7.43 -16.86 -9.40
CA ILE A 146 -7.42 -16.24 -10.74
C ILE A 146 -6.01 -15.89 -11.23
N MET A 147 -4.98 -16.12 -10.41
CA MET A 147 -3.60 -15.79 -10.78
C MET A 147 -3.01 -16.85 -11.71
N PRO A 148 -2.15 -16.46 -12.68
CA PRO A 148 -1.49 -17.40 -13.57
C PRO A 148 -0.72 -18.48 -12.78
N SER A 149 -1.00 -19.75 -13.09
CA SER A 149 -0.35 -20.91 -12.47
C SER A 149 1.15 -21.02 -12.79
N THR A 150 1.62 -20.26 -13.77
CA THR A 150 3.03 -20.20 -14.22
C THR A 150 3.98 -19.60 -13.18
N ILE A 151 3.46 -18.98 -12.13
CA ILE A 151 4.26 -18.35 -11.09
C ILE A 151 4.29 -19.30 -9.90
N ALA A 152 5.02 -20.39 -10.11
CA ALA A 152 5.05 -21.58 -9.27
C ALA A 152 6.05 -21.50 -8.09
N ASP A 153 6.81 -20.40 -7.94
CA ASP A 153 7.72 -20.28 -6.81
C ASP A 153 7.00 -19.76 -5.56
N ILE A 154 6.22 -20.67 -4.96
CA ILE A 154 5.52 -20.45 -3.68
C ILE A 154 6.46 -20.15 -2.51
N THR A 155 7.79 -20.25 -2.71
CA THR A 155 8.78 -19.93 -1.67
C THR A 155 9.06 -18.43 -1.57
N LEU A 156 8.67 -17.65 -2.58
CA LEU A 156 8.85 -16.21 -2.57
C LEU A 156 7.88 -15.52 -1.60
N PRO A 157 8.30 -14.41 -0.96
CA PRO A 157 7.36 -13.57 -0.23
C PRO A 157 6.21 -13.12 -1.14
N ILE A 158 4.97 -13.13 -0.64
CA ILE A 158 3.79 -12.76 -1.43
C ILE A 158 3.94 -11.42 -2.18
N PRO A 159 4.47 -10.34 -1.59
CA PRO A 159 4.74 -9.11 -2.33
C PRO A 159 5.64 -9.30 -3.56
N ARG A 160 6.66 -10.17 -3.45
CA ARG A 160 7.56 -10.49 -4.56
C ARG A 160 6.85 -11.27 -5.64
N LEU A 161 6.01 -12.23 -5.24
CA LEU A 161 5.17 -13.01 -6.15
C LEU A 161 4.25 -12.10 -6.96
N LEU A 162 3.53 -11.20 -6.28
CA LEU A 162 2.64 -10.22 -6.92
C LEU A 162 3.40 -9.34 -7.92
N MET A 163 4.54 -8.81 -7.52
CA MET A 163 5.36 -8.00 -8.42
C MET A 163 5.81 -8.80 -9.65
N GLN A 164 6.20 -10.07 -9.50
CA GLN A 164 6.56 -10.92 -10.64
C GLN A 164 5.37 -11.16 -11.59
N ILE A 165 4.15 -11.35 -11.07
CA ILE A 165 2.93 -11.46 -11.89
C ILE A 165 2.78 -10.25 -12.81
N TYR A 166 3.05 -9.05 -12.28
CA TYR A 166 2.90 -7.79 -13.01
C TYR A 166 4.18 -7.27 -13.67
N GLY A 167 5.20 -8.11 -13.90
CA GLY A 167 6.39 -7.72 -14.68
C GLY A 167 7.67 -7.42 -13.87
N GLY A 168 7.74 -7.85 -12.62
CA GLY A 168 8.97 -7.86 -11.81
C GLY A 168 9.27 -6.55 -11.09
N GLU A 169 10.49 -6.03 -11.25
CA GLU A 169 11.01 -4.88 -10.50
C GLU A 169 10.86 -3.58 -11.32
N THR A 170 9.63 -3.21 -11.68
CA THR A 170 9.32 -2.02 -12.48
C THR A 170 8.31 -1.10 -11.78
N GLU A 171 8.18 0.15 -12.27
CA GLU A 171 7.15 1.09 -11.81
C GLU A 171 5.75 0.52 -12.00
N ASP A 172 5.46 0.00 -13.20
CA ASP A 172 4.17 -0.60 -13.53
C ASP A 172 3.85 -1.80 -12.63
N SER A 173 4.83 -2.68 -12.38
CA SER A 173 4.62 -3.82 -11.50
C SER A 173 4.27 -3.41 -10.07
N LEU A 174 4.99 -2.41 -9.53
CA LEU A 174 4.68 -1.89 -8.20
C LEU A 174 3.29 -1.25 -8.19
N LEU A 175 2.98 -0.46 -9.21
CA LEU A 175 1.69 0.21 -9.35
C LEU A 175 0.53 -0.78 -9.42
N GLU A 176 0.61 -1.80 -10.26
CA GLU A 176 -0.41 -2.83 -10.38
C GLU A 176 -0.54 -3.65 -9.10
N THR A 177 0.58 -3.92 -8.42
CA THR A 177 0.54 -4.57 -7.10
C THR A 177 -0.14 -3.67 -6.05
N LEU A 178 0.12 -2.36 -6.05
CA LEU A 178 -0.55 -1.40 -5.17
C LEU A 178 -2.06 -1.34 -5.45
N LYS A 179 -2.46 -1.26 -6.72
CA LYS A 179 -3.87 -1.30 -7.15
C LYS A 179 -4.53 -2.61 -6.71
N PHE A 180 -3.85 -3.74 -6.87
CA PHE A 180 -4.36 -5.04 -6.44
C PHE A 180 -4.68 -5.07 -4.95
N ILE A 181 -3.80 -4.56 -4.08
CA ILE A 181 -4.00 -4.57 -2.62
C ILE A 181 -4.81 -3.37 -2.10
N THR A 182 -5.18 -2.45 -2.97
CA THR A 182 -5.95 -1.24 -2.61
C THR A 182 -7.26 -1.56 -1.86
N PRO A 183 -8.03 -2.60 -2.16
CA PRO A 183 -9.25 -2.93 -1.43
C PRO A 183 -9.06 -3.22 0.07
N ILE A 184 -7.84 -3.58 0.50
CA ILE A 184 -7.51 -3.85 1.91
C ILE A 184 -6.73 -2.71 2.58
N SER A 185 -6.54 -1.59 1.88
CA SER A 185 -5.80 -0.41 2.37
C SER A 185 -6.62 0.50 3.31
N TYR A 186 -7.88 0.18 3.56
CA TYR A 186 -8.81 0.95 4.39
C TYR A 186 -9.74 0.01 5.17
N GLY A 187 -10.19 0.45 6.36
CA GLY A 187 -11.16 -0.30 7.17
C GLY A 187 -10.55 -1.48 7.95
N PHE A 188 -11.21 -1.83 9.06
CA PHE A 188 -10.76 -2.85 10.03
C PHE A 188 -11.22 -4.29 9.67
N HIS A 189 -11.97 -4.46 8.58
CA HIS A 189 -12.55 -5.73 8.16
C HIS A 189 -12.32 -5.91 6.66
N ARG A 190 -11.63 -7.00 6.29
CA ARG A 190 -11.56 -7.61 4.93
C ARG A 190 -10.47 -8.67 4.80
N LEU A 191 -9.70 -8.94 5.86
CA LEU A 191 -8.82 -10.12 5.91
C LEU A 191 -9.49 -11.32 6.60
N ILE A 192 -10.72 -11.15 7.09
CA ILE A 192 -11.60 -12.20 7.60
C ILE A 192 -12.78 -12.25 6.64
#